data_AF-A0A7C7DC08-F1
#
_entry.id   AF-A0A7C7DC08-F1
#
_cell.length_a   1.000
_cell.length_b   1.000
_cell.length_c   1.000
_cell.angle_alpha   90.00
_cell.angle_beta   90.00
_cell.angle_gamma   90.00
#
_symmetry.space_group_name_H-M   'P 1'
#
loop_
_entity.id
_entity.type
_entity.pdbx_description
1 polymer ?
#
loop_
_entity_poly.entity_id
_entity_poly.type
_entity_poly.pdbx_seq_one_letter_code
_entity_poly.pdbx_strand_id
1 'polypeptide(L)' 'VIVDGLAKIAERRDQIKGLEFVYEPKVLRHFLCKLKPIGLDPKKGEDVNPMVP' A
#
# COMPACT_ATOMS: atom_id res chain seq x y z
N VAL A 1 12.62 -5.01 19.26
CA VAL A 1 11.34 -5.22 18.51
C VAL A 1 10.97 -4.02 17.64
N ILE A 2 10.74 -2.81 18.17
CA ILE A 2 10.37 -1.64 17.34
C ILE A 2 11.49 -1.27 16.35
N VAL A 3 12.72 -1.16 16.87
CA VAL A 3 13.91 -0.83 16.08
C VAL A 3 14.16 -1.88 15.00
N ASP A 4 14.14 -3.16 15.37
CA ASP A 4 14.38 -4.26 14.41
C ASP A 4 13.30 -4.33 13.32
N GLY A 5 12.06 -3.98 13.67
CA GLY A 5 10.96 -3.91 12.70
C GLY A 5 11.17 -2.79 11.68
N LEU A 6 11.54 -1.59 12.15
CA LEU A 6 11.83 -0.46 11.27
C LEU A 6 13.08 -0.69 10.41
N ALA A 7 14.12 -1.31 10.97
CA ALA A 7 15.33 -1.67 10.22
C ALA A 7 15.00 -2.60 9.03
N LYS A 8 14.21 -3.65 9.27
CA LYS A 8 13.76 -4.57 8.21
C LYS A 8 12.83 -3.92 7.18
N ILE A 9 12.04 -2.92 7.57
CA ILE A 9 11.21 -2.15 6.63
C ILE A 9 12.11 -1.28 5.75
N ALA A 10 13.15 -0.67 6.31
CA ALA A 10 14.10 0.16 5.57
C ALA A 10 14.87 -0.65 4.51
N GLU A 11 15.25 -1.89 4.81
CA GLU A 11 15.93 -2.80 3.87
C GLU A 11 15.10 -3.08 2.60
N ARG A 12 13.77 -3.09 2.70
CA ARG A 12 12.85 -3.38 1.58
C ARG A 12 12.10 -2.17 1.06
N ARG A 13 12.56 -0.95 1.37
CA ARG A 13 11.85 0.31 1.06
C ARG A 13 11.45 0.43 -0.41
N ASP A 14 12.29 -0.06 -1.32
CA ASP A 14 12.10 0.05 -2.77
C ASP A 14 11.00 -0.90 -3.29
N GLN A 15 10.56 -1.87 -2.47
CA GLN A 15 9.48 -2.82 -2.77
C GLN A 15 8.13 -2.38 -2.20
N ILE A 16 8.10 -1.33 -1.37
CA ILE A 16 6.87 -0.87 -0.70
C ILE A 16 6.03 -0.08 -1.70
N LYS A 17 4.88 -0.65 -2.08
CA LYS A 17 3.93 0.00 -2.99
C LYS A 17 3.20 1.16 -2.29
N GLY A 18 2.89 2.21 -3.06
CA GLY A 18 1.97 3.26 -2.64
C GLY A 18 0.54 2.73 -2.49
N LEU A 19 -0.34 3.55 -1.90
CA LEU A 19 -1.74 3.23 -1.67
C LEU A 19 -2.66 4.14 -2.49
N GLU A 20 -3.78 3.59 -2.95
CA GLU A 20 -4.86 4.31 -3.63
C GLU A 20 -6.19 4.14 -2.86
N PHE A 21 -7.08 5.13 -2.97
CA PHE A 21 -8.38 5.09 -2.29
C PHE A 21 -9.36 4.16 -2.99
N VAL A 22 -9.92 3.23 -2.23
CA VAL A 22 -11.12 2.46 -2.62
C VAL A 22 -12.38 3.23 -2.20
N TYR A 23 -12.30 3.89 -1.06
CA TYR A 23 -13.37 4.70 -0.51
C TYR A 23 -12.77 5.84 0.31
N GLU A 24 -13.11 7.08 -0.05
CA GLU A 24 -12.70 8.28 0.67
C GLU A 24 -13.95 9.05 1.16
N PRO A 25 -14.21 9.09 2.48
CA PRO A 25 -15.30 9.89 3.03
C PRO A 25 -14.92 11.38 3.08
N LYS A 26 -15.93 12.24 2.92
CA LYS A 26 -15.76 13.71 2.88
C LYS A 26 -15.17 14.30 4.17
N VAL A 27 -15.36 13.62 5.30
CA VAL A 27 -14.83 14.02 6.62
C VAL A 27 -14.18 12.81 7.30
N LEU A 28 -13.19 13.06 8.17
CA LEU A 28 -12.49 12.04 8.94
C LEU A 28 -11.86 10.92 8.09
N ARG A 29 -11.37 11.27 6.89
CA ARG A 29 -10.78 10.35 5.90
C ARG A 29 -9.71 9.42 6.50
N HIS A 30 -8.86 9.92 7.39
CA HIS A 30 -7.77 9.13 7.97
C HIS A 30 -8.25 7.96 8.84
N PHE A 31 -9.46 8.06 9.40
CA PHE A 31 -10.05 7.02 10.23
C PHE A 31 -10.95 6.08 9.43
N LEU A 32 -11.66 6.60 8.42
CA LEU A 32 -12.76 5.92 7.77
C LEU A 32 -12.49 5.49 6.33
N CYS A 33 -11.38 5.92 5.72
CA CYS A 33 -11.06 5.53 4.36
C CYS A 33 -10.73 4.04 4.24
N LYS A 34 -10.89 3.52 3.03
CA LYS A 34 -10.38 2.21 2.64
C LYS A 34 -9.34 2.40 1.54
N LEU A 35 -8.19 1.76 1.71
CA LEU A 35 -7.04 1.86 0.81
C LEU A 35 -6.74 0.50 0.20
N LYS A 36 -6.19 0.49 -1.01
CA LYS A 36 -5.58 -0.70 -1.64
C LYS A 36 -4.18 -0.36 -2.16
N PRO A 37 -3.27 -1.34 -2.31
CA PRO A 37 -2.00 -1.12 -2.99
C PRO A 37 -2.21 -0.71 -4.44
N ILE A 38 -1.40 0.23 -4.93
CA ILE A 38 -1.38 0.61 -6.34
C ILE A 38 -1.00 -0.62 -7.18
N GLY A 39 -1.78 -0.91 -8.23
CA GLY A 39 -1.56 -2.08 -9.08
C GLY A 39 -2.08 -3.38 -8.48
N LEU A 40 -2.97 -3.34 -7.49
CA LEU A 40 -3.74 -4.50 -7.06
C LEU A 40 -5.16 -4.41 -7.67
N ASP A 41 -5.44 -5.26 -8.65
CA ASP A 41 -6.78 -5.38 -9.23
C ASP A 41 -7.61 -6.39 -8.41
N PRO A 42 -8.64 -5.94 -7.66
CA PRO A 42 -9.43 -6.82 -6.78
C PRO A 42 -10.22 -7.89 -7.55
N LYS A 43 -10.39 -7.74 -8.87
CA LYS A 43 -11.02 -8.75 -9.74
C LYS A 43 -10.05 -9.81 -10.28
N LYS A 44 -8.74 -9.55 -10.24
CA LYS A 44 -7.73 -10.42 -10.86
C LYS A 44 -6.89 -11.20 -9.85
N GLY A 45 -6.90 -10.82 -8.57
CA GLY A 45 -6.17 -11.55 -7.52
C GLY A 45 -4.66 -11.61 -7.77
N GLU A 46 -4.14 -10.74 -8.63
CA GLU A 46 -2.79 -10.80 -9.15
C GLU A 46 -2.13 -9.44 -8.98
N ASP A 47 -0.96 -9.43 -8.35
CA ASP A 47 -0.10 -8.27 -8.20
C ASP A 47 0.44 -7.85 -9.57
N VAL A 48 -0.24 -6.92 -10.26
CA VAL A 48 0.35 -6.31 -11.46
C VAL A 48 1.47 -5.38 -11.00
N ASN A 49 2.70 -5.89 -11.06
CA ASN A 49 3.89 -5.17 -10.64
C ASN A 49 4.09 -3.94 -11.54
N PRO A 50 4.02 -2.69 -11.03
CA PRO A 50 4.24 -1.50 -11.85
C PRO A 50 5.73 -1.26 -12.16
N MET A 51 6.63 -2.10 -11.64
CA MET A 51 8.08 -1.99 -11.80
C MET A 51 8.60 -2.99 -12.84
N VAL A 52 8.13 -2.89 -14.07
CA VAL A 52 8.88 -3.37 -15.25
C VAL A 52 9.33 -2.09 -15.97
N PRO A 53 10.65 -1.91 -16.25
CA PRO A 53 11.09 -0.80 -17.11
C PRO A 53 10.45 -0.88 -18.50
#